data_AF-A0A7V1EBR3-F1
#
_entry.id   AF-A0A7V1EBR3-F1
#
_cell.length_a   1.000
_cell.length_b   1.000
_cell.length_c   1.000
_cell.angle_alpha   90.00
_cell.angle_beta   90.00
_cell.angle_gamma   90.00
#
_symmetry.space_group_name_H-M   'P 1'
#
loop_
_entity.id
_entity.type
_entity.pdbx_description
1 polymer ?
#
loop_
_entity_poly.entity_id
_entity_poly.type
_entity_poly.pdbx_seq_one_letter_code
_entity_poly.pdbx_strand_id
1 'polypeptide(L)'
;MYIKYKQQVFYPDTLRVKIGISNLKKCSFDIIYKITSKKTGKEAAAAKMSMASFDYDARRPVKLPRLCRNQTGYRPHLTAAIHNQFLVDDTFLNQIKYS
;
A
#
# COMPACT_ATOMS: atom_id res chain seq x y z
N MET A 1 3.43 11.14 -0.95
CA MET A 1 3.57 9.91 -1.76
C MET A 1 5.03 9.53 -1.79
N TYR A 2 5.36 8.25 -1.68
CA TYR A 2 6.73 7.76 -1.64
C TYR A 2 6.89 6.57 -2.60
N ILE A 3 7.95 6.56 -3.40
CA ILE A 3 8.30 5.45 -4.31
C ILE A 3 9.79 5.15 -4.14
N LYS A 4 10.12 3.86 -4.12
CA LYS A 4 11.50 3.35 -4.15
C LYS A 4 11.66 2.42 -5.34
N TYR A 5 12.54 2.79 -6.27
CA TYR A 5 12.96 1.94 -7.38
C TYR A 5 14.13 1.06 -6.92
N LYS A 6 14.07 -0.25 -7.18
CA LYS A 6 15.10 -1.22 -6.80
C LYS A 6 15.91 -1.73 -7.99
N GLN A 7 15.27 -1.88 -9.16
CA GLN A 7 15.95 -2.27 -10.40
C GLN A 7 15.21 -1.74 -11.62
N GLN A 8 15.95 -1.53 -12.70
CA GLN A 8 15.38 -1.21 -14.01
C GLN A 8 14.74 -2.46 -14.63
N VAL A 9 13.60 -2.28 -15.30
CA VAL A 9 12.90 -3.33 -16.04
C VAL A 9 12.77 -2.91 -17.49
N PHE A 10 13.04 -3.84 -18.40
CA PHE A 10 13.07 -3.60 -19.84
C PHE A 10 11.92 -4.31 -20.54
N TYR A 11 11.38 -3.70 -21.58
CA TYR A 11 10.44 -4.36 -22.48
C TYR A 11 11.14 -5.51 -23.24
N PRO A 12 10.49 -6.67 -23.49
CA PRO A 12 9.11 -7.04 -23.18
C PRO A 12 8.95 -7.83 -21.86
N ASP A 13 9.22 -7.22 -20.70
CA ASP A 13 8.89 -7.83 -19.40
C ASP A 13 7.46 -7.48 -18.94
N THR A 14 6.83 -8.41 -18.23
CA THR A 14 5.52 -8.22 -17.60
C THR A 14 5.69 -7.98 -16.11
N LEU A 15 5.08 -6.92 -15.59
CA LEU A 15 5.11 -6.62 -14.16
C LEU A 15 3.90 -7.22 -13.44
N ARG A 16 4.14 -7.84 -12.28
CA ARG A 16 3.10 -8.20 -11.32
C ARG A 16 3.04 -7.11 -10.26
N VAL A 17 1.92 -6.41 -10.18
CA VAL A 17 1.64 -5.42 -9.14
C VAL A 17 0.75 -6.07 -8.09
N LYS A 18 1.24 -6.13 -6.85
CA LYS A 18 0.42 -6.43 -5.68
C LYS A 18 0.07 -5.11 -5.00
N ILE A 19 -1.17 -4.97 -4.56
CA ILE A 19 -1.69 -3.79 -3.87
C ILE A 19 -2.27 -4.20 -2.52
N GLY A 20 -1.92 -3.50 -1.46
CA GLY A 20 -2.43 -3.72 -0.11
C GLY A 20 -2.84 -2.41 0.54
N ILE A 21 -3.66 -2.51 1.60
CA ILE A 21 -4.04 -1.39 2.44
C ILE A 21 -3.35 -1.55 3.80
N SER A 22 -2.80 -0.46 4.32
CA SER A 22 -2.20 -0.39 5.65
C SER A 22 -2.65 0.88 6.37
N ASN A 23 -2.39 0.95 7.68
CA ASN A 23 -2.64 2.16 8.48
C ASN A 23 -4.07 2.72 8.34
N LEU A 24 -5.07 1.83 8.41
CA LEU A 24 -6.48 2.19 8.29
C LEU A 24 -6.92 3.02 9.51
N LYS A 25 -7.22 4.30 9.28
CA LYS A 25 -7.73 5.25 10.27
C LYS A 25 -9.19 5.57 9.97
N LYS A 26 -9.81 6.39 10.83
CA LYS A 26 -11.21 6.79 10.71
C LYS A 26 -11.55 7.48 9.37
N CYS A 27 -10.65 8.33 8.88
CA CYS A 27 -10.86 9.17 7.69
C CYS A 27 -9.76 8.99 6.63
N SER A 28 -8.81 8.07 6.81
CA SER A 28 -7.65 7.92 5.94
C SER A 28 -7.11 6.49 5.97
N PHE A 29 -6.32 6.14 4.97
CA PHE A 29 -5.59 4.86 4.90
C PHE A 29 -4.39 5.00 3.99
N ASP A 30 -3.45 4.06 4.08
CA ASP A 30 -2.31 4.00 3.19
C ASP A 30 -2.49 2.84 2.20
N ILE A 31 -2.21 3.08 0.93
CA ILE A 31 -2.07 2.05 -0.10
C ILE A 31 -0.59 1.75 -0.28
N ILE A 32 -0.23 0.47 -0.19
CA ILE A 32 1.12 -0.02 -0.44
C ILE A 32 1.15 -0.85 -1.72
N TYR A 33 2.17 -0.63 -2.53
CA TYR A 33 2.38 -1.29 -3.80
C TYR A 33 3.68 -2.07 -3.77
N LYS A 34 3.66 -3.29 -4.31
CA LYS A 34 4.84 -4.08 -4.59
C LYS A 34 4.83 -4.52 -6.04
N ILE A 35 5.85 -4.11 -6.77
CA ILE A 35 5.98 -4.34 -8.20
C ILE A 35 7.11 -5.34 -8.42
N THR A 36 6.81 -6.46 -9.06
CA THR A 36 7.76 -7.55 -9.29
C THR A 36 7.83 -7.85 -10.79
N SER A 37 9.03 -8.00 -11.32
CA SER A 37 9.26 -8.49 -12.69
C SER A 37 8.86 -9.96 -12.77
N LYS A 38 7.99 -10.33 -13.71
CA LYS A 38 7.67 -11.75 -13.93
C LYS A 38 8.83 -12.50 -14.57
N LYS A 39 9.65 -11.83 -15.40
CA LYS A 39 10.82 -12.44 -16.03
C LYS A 39 11.89 -12.84 -15.01
N THR A 40 12.19 -11.98 -14.04
CA THR A 40 13.30 -12.20 -13.09
C THR A 40 12.83 -12.67 -11.71
N GLY A 41 11.55 -12.52 -11.39
CA GLY A 41 11.01 -12.76 -10.04
C GLY A 41 11.42 -11.71 -9.01
N LYS A 42 12.25 -10.72 -9.39
CA LYS A 42 12.79 -9.70 -8.49
C LYS A 42 11.88 -8.49 -8.37
N GLU A 43 11.94 -7.82 -7.22
CA GLU A 43 11.19 -6.60 -6.96
C GLU A 43 11.77 -5.43 -7.74
N ALA A 44 10.96 -4.82 -8.61
CA ALA A 44 11.33 -3.68 -9.43
C ALA A 44 11.17 -2.36 -8.68
N ALA A 45 10.08 -2.22 -7.94
CA ALA A 45 9.78 -1.04 -7.15
C ALA A 45 8.78 -1.34 -6.04
N ALA A 46 8.80 -0.49 -5.02
CA ALA A 46 7.78 -0.42 -3.98
C ALA A 46 7.29 1.02 -3.84
N ALA A 47 6.01 1.20 -3.52
CA ALA A 47 5.45 2.53 -3.34
C ALA A 47 4.46 2.55 -2.18
N LYS A 48 4.31 3.73 -1.57
CA LYS A 48 3.29 4.02 -0.57
C LYS A 48 2.60 5.34 -0.90
N MET A 49 1.27 5.30 -0.84
CA MET A 49 0.42 6.47 -1.03
C MET A 49 -0.55 6.59 0.14
N SER A 50 -0.68 7.78 0.71
CA SER A 50 -1.65 8.07 1.75
C SER A 50 -2.91 8.67 1.13
N MET A 51 -4.06 8.12 1.48
CA MET A 51 -5.39 8.50 0.99
C MET A 51 -6.24 9.02 2.14
N ALA A 52 -7.06 10.02 1.87
CA ALA A 52 -8.02 10.57 2.83
C ALA A 52 -9.41 10.70 2.22
N SER A 53 -10.43 10.49 3.03
CA SER A 53 -11.83 10.73 2.66
C SER A 53 -12.20 12.16 3.00
N PHE A 54 -12.62 12.91 1.99
CA PHE A 54 -12.92 14.33 2.09
C PHE A 54 -14.28 14.62 1.48
N ASP A 55 -15.09 15.38 2.20
CA ASP A 55 -16.34 15.93 1.72
C ASP A 55 -16.05 17.33 1.15
N TYR A 56 -16.20 17.47 -0.16
CA TYR A 56 -15.86 18.69 -0.88
C TYR A 56 -16.93 19.77 -0.73
N ASP A 57 -18.19 19.39 -0.51
CA ASP A 57 -19.29 20.33 -0.29
C ASP A 57 -19.17 20.95 1.10
N ALA A 58 -18.99 20.09 2.12
CA ALA A 58 -18.79 20.53 3.50
C ALA A 58 -17.34 20.99 3.80
N ARG A 59 -16.43 20.86 2.82
CA ARG A 59 -15.00 21.20 2.88
C ARG A 59 -14.29 20.65 4.11
N ARG A 60 -14.54 19.38 4.47
CA ARG A 60 -13.94 18.75 5.65
C ARG A 60 -13.63 17.27 5.46
N PRO A 61 -12.66 16.72 6.21
CA PRO A 61 -12.44 15.28 6.26
C PRO A 61 -13.64 14.54 6.84
N VAL A 62 -14.05 13.44 6.22
CA VAL A 62 -15.17 12.61 6.67
C VAL A 62 -14.74 11.18 6.92
N LYS A 63 -15.54 10.46 7.72
CA LYS A 63 -15.31 9.03 7.97
C LYS A 63 -15.25 8.29 6.64
N LEU A 64 -14.38 7.29 6.55
CA LEU A 64 -14.33 6.41 5.39
C LEU A 64 -15.72 5.82 5.13
N PRO A 65 -16.18 5.77 3.86
CA PRO A 65 -17.45 5.16 3.48
C PRO A 65 -17.56 3.72 4.01
N ARG A 66 -18.77 3.31 4.39
CA ARG A 66 -19.02 1.95 4.93
C ARG A 66 -18.56 0.85 3.97
N LEU A 67 -18.69 1.07 2.66
CA LEU A 67 -18.21 0.14 1.62
C LEU A 67 -16.70 -0.12 1.73
N CYS A 68 -15.90 0.92 1.99
CA CYS A 68 -14.46 0.80 2.19
C CYS A 68 -14.09 0.04 3.48
N ARG A 69 -14.94 0.09 4.52
CA ARG A 69 -14.66 -0.62 5.77
C ARG A 69 -14.93 -2.13 5.67
N ASN A 70 -15.99 -2.52 4.95
CA ASN A 70 -16.44 -3.90 4.91
C ASN A 70 -15.74 -4.73 3.83
N GLN A 71 -15.30 -4.11 2.73
CA GLN A 71 -14.63 -4.81 1.62
C GLN A 71 -13.12 -5.00 1.84
N THR A 72 -12.51 -4.30 2.79
CA THR A 72 -11.05 -4.35 2.99
C THR A 72 -10.57 -5.60 3.73
N GLY A 73 -11.47 -6.50 4.16
CA GLY A 73 -11.11 -7.70 4.92
C GLY A 73 -10.30 -7.39 6.19
N TYR A 74 -10.33 -6.13 6.65
CA TYR A 74 -9.43 -5.60 7.66
C TYR A 74 -9.73 -6.26 9.01
N ARG A 75 -8.92 -7.24 9.37
CA ARG A 75 -8.94 -7.92 10.67
C ARG A 75 -7.90 -7.28 11.59
N PRO A 76 -8.31 -6.50 12.61
CA PRO A 76 -7.38 -5.72 13.43
C PRO A 76 -6.32 -6.59 14.15
N HIS A 77 -6.62 -7.87 14.41
CA HIS A 77 -5.72 -8.83 15.05
C HIS A 77 -4.81 -9.62 14.08
N LEU A 78 -5.04 -9.57 12.75
CA LEU A 78 -4.19 -10.24 11.74
C LEU A 78 -3.18 -9.30 11.09
N THR A 79 -3.03 -8.09 11.60
CA THR A 79 -2.16 -7.04 11.05
C THR A 79 -0.71 -7.51 10.86
N ALA A 80 -0.22 -8.46 11.67
CA ALA A 80 1.12 -9.04 11.53
C ALA A 80 1.25 -10.04 10.36
N ALA A 81 0.19 -10.76 9.99
CA ALA A 81 0.27 -11.85 9.01
C ALA A 81 0.18 -11.37 7.55
N ILE A 82 -0.68 -10.38 7.27
CA ILE A 82 -0.79 -9.78 5.92
C ILE A 82 0.39 -8.83 5.65
N HIS A 83 0.97 -8.24 6.70
CA HIS A 83 2.27 -7.56 6.68
C HIS A 83 3.31 -8.44 5.97
N ASN A 84 3.47 -9.68 6.43
CA ASN A 84 4.56 -10.56 6.01
C ASN A 84 4.42 -11.10 4.57
N GLN A 85 3.25 -11.02 3.94
CA GLN A 85 3.06 -11.49 2.57
C GLN A 85 3.30 -10.41 1.51
N PHE A 86 3.21 -9.13 1.90
CA PHE A 86 3.64 -8.00 1.09
C PHE A 86 5.11 -7.65 1.34
N LEU A 87 5.63 -7.86 2.54
CA LEU A 87 6.99 -7.51 2.88
C LEU A 87 7.96 -8.57 2.38
N VAL A 88 8.89 -8.13 1.52
CA VAL A 88 10.19 -8.79 1.40
C VAL A 88 11.24 -8.06 2.24
N ASP A 89 10.92 -6.93 2.87
CA ASP A 89 11.85 -6.24 3.75
C ASP A 89 11.09 -5.44 4.82
N ASP A 90 11.18 -5.86 6.09
CA ASP A 90 10.71 -5.08 7.26
C ASP A 90 11.37 -3.68 7.33
N THR A 91 12.48 -3.49 6.61
CA THR A 91 13.23 -2.25 6.43
C THR A 91 12.40 -1.15 5.75
N PHE A 92 11.48 -1.49 4.83
CA PHE A 92 10.67 -0.49 4.11
C PHE A 92 9.60 0.14 5.01
N LEU A 93 8.97 -0.65 5.88
CA LEU A 93 7.96 -0.11 6.80
C LEU A 93 8.58 0.65 7.97
N ASN A 94 9.78 0.28 8.41
CA ASN A 94 10.53 1.06 9.37
C ASN A 94 10.98 2.41 8.77
N GLN A 95 11.41 2.48 7.52
CA GLN A 95 11.71 3.76 6.86
C GLN A 95 10.48 4.68 6.70
N ILE A 96 9.28 4.10 6.69
CA ILE A 96 8.02 4.83 6.49
C ILE A 96 7.33 5.21 7.81
N LYS A 97 7.62 4.50 8.91
CA LYS A 97 7.07 4.82 10.24
C LYS A 97 7.70 6.07 10.87
N TYR A 98 8.91 6.45 10.44
CA TYR A 98 9.72 7.51 11.06
C TYR A 98 10.10 8.65 10.09
N SER A 99 9.32 8.86 9.03
CA SER A 99 9.37 10.07 8.19
C SER A 99 8.06 10.82 8.22
#